data_AF-A0A7C2SML0-F1
#
_entry.id   AF-A0A7C2SML0-F1
#
_cell.length_a   1.000
_cell.length_b   1.000
_cell.length_c   1.000
_cell.angle_alpha   90.00
_cell.angle_beta   90.00
_cell.angle_gamma   90.00
#
_symmetry.space_group_name_H-M   'P 1'
#
loop_
_entity.id
_entity.type
_entity.pdbx_description
1 polymer ?
#
loop_
_entity_poly.entity_id
_entity_poly.type
_entity_poly.pdbx_seq_one_letter_code
_entity_poly.pdbx_strand_id
1 'polypeptide(L)'
;IRRADLRYKREKEIVEIEDNVIGLFSDRVKNILSDLESCENGRFGVTECISENAMDLNFEYKNKFDLIITSPPYANGTNYFRNTKLELLLLEFINDENDLKDLRTKAITAGINNVSKRRTEPEKLPYVSPIVDQLEKDKYDVRIPKLVECYFSDMKIVFNNMNKLLTENGDFFIDIGDSKFKNVHVPSDKLFEEIAYEVGFELIDKQKIRNRFSKNGTLLGQYLLHFKKKTKYLRKRSSNGHTKKYAKSNDIHNKNGTAAKLLYDNWERFRDEIPYKTHPFNKRNWGSPLHSLCSYQGKLKPAIAHFLIKYFTTNQMHILDPLSGVGTIPFEARLLNRVGYGNDLSLLAYANTYAKLGVFDFQECIKTVEKLDKFIQSNLPAESEIRGVDIGFNKNILDYYHPDTFKEIFAARKFFIEKGIASATQATIFSGILHILHGNRPYALSRRSHPITPFAPKGEYIYKNLINKLEEKLNRVTNEYKYLNNAGYAFWGSFQDLNKKIKQNSIDSIITSPPFFDSTRFYMSNWIRMWFAGWDKEHFSTEKHQFMENQQVKSFEIYDNFFNICKFLLKNHGTIIMHLGFSKKANMAESIIPYAEKYFEIVGYFNEKVSNNETFGISDQGTVKSHQYLFMINRS
;
A
#
# COMPACT_ATOMS: atom_id res chain seq x y z
N ILE A 1 -15.62 -26.37 34.23
CA ILE A 1 -14.57 -27.43 34.28
C ILE A 1 -15.01 -28.56 33.34
N ARG A 2 -14.48 -28.63 32.11
CA ARG A 2 -14.59 -29.87 31.29
C ARG A 2 -13.46 -30.80 31.73
N ARG A 3 -13.76 -31.72 32.64
CA ARG A 3 -12.87 -32.85 32.94
C ARG A 3 -12.97 -33.82 31.77
N ALA A 4 -11.96 -33.81 30.91
CA ALA A 4 -11.62 -35.02 30.17
C ALA A 4 -10.87 -35.92 31.16
N ASP A 5 -11.62 -36.66 31.97
CA ASP A 5 -11.10 -37.76 32.75
C ASP A 5 -12.02 -38.94 32.49
N LEU A 6 -11.49 -39.90 31.74
CA LEU A 6 -11.94 -41.29 31.72
C LEU A 6 -11.83 -41.83 33.15
N ARG A 7 -12.74 -41.42 34.04
CA ARG A 7 -12.88 -42.05 35.36
C ARG A 7 -13.60 -43.36 35.16
N TYR A 8 -13.08 -44.42 35.76
CA TYR A 8 -13.83 -45.67 35.88
C TYR A 8 -15.16 -45.36 36.58
N LYS A 9 -16.26 -45.89 36.02
CA LYS A 9 -17.58 -45.80 36.65
C LYS A 9 -17.50 -46.47 38.03
N ARG A 10 -18.15 -45.86 39.03
CA ARG A 10 -18.30 -46.44 40.36
C ARG A 10 -19.29 -47.61 40.27
N GLU A 11 -19.22 -48.60 41.15
CA GLU A 11 -20.09 -49.80 41.10
C GLU A 11 -21.58 -49.46 40.97
N LYS A 12 -22.05 -48.39 41.63
CA LYS A 12 -23.44 -47.92 41.53
C LYS A 12 -23.83 -47.38 40.15
N GLU A 13 -22.86 -46.90 39.37
CA GLU A 13 -23.03 -46.36 38.01
C GLU A 13 -22.93 -47.47 36.93
N ILE A 14 -22.53 -48.69 37.32
CA ILE A 14 -22.50 -49.89 36.47
C ILE A 14 -23.88 -50.54 36.41
N VAL A 15 -24.68 -50.42 37.48
CA VAL A 15 -26.05 -50.97 37.57
C VAL A 15 -27.03 -50.26 36.62
N GLU A 16 -26.72 -49.05 36.16
CA GLU A 16 -27.51 -48.28 35.18
C GLU A 16 -27.11 -48.56 33.72
N ILE A 17 -26.26 -49.55 33.44
CA ILE A 17 -25.92 -49.91 32.07
C ILE A 17 -27.10 -50.66 31.48
N GLU A 18 -27.70 -50.06 30.45
CA GLU A 18 -28.78 -50.66 29.70
C GLU A 18 -28.24 -51.88 28.94
N ASP A 19 -28.58 -53.09 29.40
CA ASP A 19 -28.07 -54.35 28.84
C ASP A 19 -28.51 -54.60 27.38
N ASN A 20 -29.49 -53.84 26.89
CA ASN A 20 -30.00 -53.96 25.54
C ASN A 20 -29.19 -53.15 24.51
N VAL A 21 -27.91 -53.52 24.36
CA VAL A 21 -26.99 -52.92 23.37
C VAL A 21 -27.59 -52.97 21.95
N ILE A 22 -28.24 -54.07 21.60
CA ILE A 22 -28.89 -54.25 20.28
C ILE A 22 -30.07 -53.30 20.11
N GLY A 23 -30.89 -53.10 21.14
CA GLY A 23 -32.00 -52.14 21.12
C GLY A 23 -31.51 -50.71 20.94
N LEU A 24 -30.49 -50.30 21.70
CA LEU A 24 -29.87 -48.98 21.55
C LEU A 24 -29.29 -48.76 20.15
N PHE A 25 -28.61 -49.77 19.60
CA PHE A 25 -28.13 -49.72 18.23
C PHE A 25 -29.29 -49.62 17.24
N SER A 26 -30.33 -50.44 17.38
CA SER A 26 -31.51 -50.45 16.51
C SER A 26 -32.22 -49.09 16.50
N ASP A 27 -32.44 -48.50 17.67
CA ASP A 27 -33.09 -47.20 17.79
C ASP A 27 -32.22 -46.08 17.22
N ARG A 28 -30.88 -46.18 17.36
CA ARG A 28 -29.98 -45.23 16.70
C ARG A 28 -30.02 -45.37 15.18
N VAL A 29 -30.06 -46.59 14.65
CA VAL A 29 -30.20 -46.85 13.20
C VAL A 29 -31.54 -46.33 12.69
N LYS A 30 -32.65 -46.56 13.39
CA LYS A 30 -33.98 -46.01 13.01
C LYS A 30 -33.97 -44.49 12.94
N ASN A 31 -33.32 -43.83 13.91
CA ASN A 31 -33.17 -42.37 13.89
C ASN A 31 -32.39 -41.90 12.64
N ILE A 32 -31.27 -42.57 12.31
CA ILE A 32 -30.49 -42.26 11.11
C ILE A 32 -31.31 -42.51 9.84
N LEU A 33 -32.06 -43.61 9.77
CA LEU A 33 -32.93 -43.91 8.63
C LEU A 33 -34.02 -42.84 8.45
N SER A 34 -34.65 -42.38 9.54
CA SER A 34 -35.62 -41.30 9.50
C SER A 34 -35.00 -39.97 9.02
N ASP A 35 -33.77 -39.66 9.46
CA ASP A 35 -33.03 -38.51 8.95
C ASP A 35 -32.76 -38.64 7.43
N LEU A 36 -32.40 -39.83 6.96
CA LEU A 36 -32.15 -40.11 5.53
C LEU A 36 -33.43 -40.02 4.68
N GLU A 37 -34.57 -40.49 5.18
CA GLU A 37 -35.88 -40.34 4.51
C GLU A 37 -36.21 -38.85 4.29
N SER A 38 -35.90 -37.99 5.25
CA SER A 38 -36.06 -36.53 5.09
C SER A 38 -35.14 -35.92 4.01
N CYS A 39 -34.08 -36.63 3.64
CA CYS A 39 -33.09 -36.23 2.64
C CYS A 39 -33.37 -36.81 1.24
N GLU A 40 -34.36 -37.71 1.05
CA GLU A 40 -34.64 -38.39 -0.23
C GLU A 40 -34.97 -37.45 -1.40
N ASN A 41 -35.35 -36.20 -1.12
CA ASN A 41 -35.53 -35.16 -2.17
C ASN A 41 -34.22 -34.46 -2.59
N GLY A 42 -33.07 -34.87 -2.05
CA GLY A 42 -31.76 -34.34 -2.37
C GLY A 42 -31.15 -34.97 -3.63
N ARG A 43 -30.58 -34.15 -4.51
CA ARG A 43 -29.69 -34.66 -5.57
C ARG A 43 -28.32 -34.92 -4.96
N PHE A 44 -28.00 -36.18 -4.66
CA PHE A 44 -26.69 -36.58 -4.16
C PHE A 44 -25.69 -36.77 -5.30
N GLY A 45 -24.47 -36.25 -5.13
CA GLY A 45 -23.35 -36.53 -6.02
C GLY A 45 -22.68 -37.87 -5.68
N VAL A 46 -21.99 -38.46 -6.65
CA VAL A 46 -21.12 -39.63 -6.42
C VAL A 46 -20.01 -39.22 -5.45
N THR A 47 -19.76 -40.04 -4.42
CA THR A 47 -18.72 -39.82 -3.41
C THR A 47 -17.74 -40.99 -3.43
N GLU A 48 -16.44 -40.68 -3.42
CA GLU A 48 -15.36 -41.67 -3.49
C GLU A 48 -14.28 -41.36 -2.44
N CYS A 49 -13.81 -42.40 -1.73
CA CYS A 49 -12.68 -42.30 -0.83
C CYS A 49 -11.37 -42.49 -1.62
N ILE A 50 -10.60 -41.42 -1.80
CA ILE A 50 -9.40 -41.43 -2.66
C ILE A 50 -8.09 -41.67 -1.88
N SER A 51 -8.09 -41.49 -0.56
CA SER A 51 -6.92 -41.68 0.32
C SER A 51 -7.35 -41.74 1.80
N GLU A 52 -6.64 -42.56 2.59
CA GLU A 52 -6.80 -42.64 4.05
C GLU A 52 -5.99 -41.56 4.80
N ASN A 53 -4.98 -40.98 4.15
CA ASN A 53 -4.06 -40.02 4.76
C ASN A 53 -3.77 -38.85 3.82
N ALA A 54 -4.01 -37.62 4.29
CA ALA A 54 -3.79 -36.40 3.51
C ALA A 54 -2.31 -36.11 3.21
N MET A 55 -1.38 -36.74 3.95
CA MET A 55 0.06 -36.66 3.67
C MET A 55 0.49 -37.57 2.51
N ASP A 56 -0.35 -38.53 2.13
CA ASP A 56 -0.11 -39.41 0.99
C ASP A 56 -0.73 -38.83 -0.28
N LEU A 57 0.04 -38.79 -1.37
CA LEU A 57 -0.41 -38.25 -2.64
C LEU A 57 -0.70 -39.38 -3.63
N ASN A 58 -1.97 -39.51 -4.02
CA ASN A 58 -2.33 -40.30 -5.19
C ASN A 58 -2.26 -39.43 -6.45
N PHE A 59 -1.26 -39.69 -7.30
CA PHE A 59 -1.02 -38.93 -8.54
C PHE A 59 -2.13 -39.08 -9.59
N GLU A 60 -2.96 -40.12 -9.50
CA GLU A 60 -4.14 -40.29 -10.36
C GLU A 60 -5.11 -39.10 -10.24
N TYR A 61 -5.14 -38.46 -9.07
CA TYR A 61 -6.02 -37.34 -8.76
C TYR A 61 -5.36 -35.97 -8.90
N LYS A 62 -4.18 -35.92 -9.52
CA LYS A 62 -3.48 -34.66 -9.78
C LYS A 62 -4.34 -33.75 -10.67
N ASN A 63 -4.51 -32.49 -10.26
CA ASN A 63 -5.31 -31.48 -10.94
C ASN A 63 -6.75 -31.94 -11.27
N LYS A 64 -7.42 -32.68 -10.37
CA LYS A 64 -8.80 -33.15 -10.58
C LYS A 64 -9.87 -32.38 -9.81
N PHE A 65 -9.51 -31.60 -8.78
CA PHE A 65 -10.49 -30.97 -7.90
C PHE A 65 -10.57 -29.46 -8.12
N ASP A 66 -11.76 -28.94 -8.41
CA ASP A 66 -12.01 -27.50 -8.52
C ASP A 66 -12.20 -26.81 -7.16
N LEU A 67 -12.44 -27.58 -6.11
CA LEU A 67 -12.67 -27.08 -4.77
C LEU A 67 -12.15 -28.08 -3.74
N ILE A 68 -11.34 -27.61 -2.81
CA ILE A 68 -10.91 -28.34 -1.62
C ILE A 68 -11.43 -27.55 -0.41
N ILE A 69 -12.17 -28.21 0.48
CA ILE A 69 -12.62 -27.63 1.75
C ILE A 69 -12.16 -28.57 2.87
N THR A 70 -11.49 -28.04 3.89
CA THR A 70 -11.00 -28.87 5.00
C THR A 70 -10.93 -28.12 6.34
N SER A 71 -10.85 -28.88 7.43
CA SER A 71 -10.54 -28.39 8.77
C SER A 71 -9.58 -29.38 9.43
N PRO A 72 -8.25 -29.18 9.32
CA PRO A 72 -7.28 -30.12 9.86
C PRO A 72 -7.32 -30.10 11.40
N PRO A 73 -6.76 -31.13 12.06
CA PRO A 73 -6.62 -31.12 13.51
C PRO A 73 -5.78 -29.92 13.95
N TYR A 74 -6.16 -29.26 15.05
CA TYR A 74 -5.41 -28.10 15.53
C TYR A 74 -4.19 -28.53 16.34
N ALA A 75 -3.11 -27.75 16.31
CA ALA A 75 -1.91 -27.96 17.12
C ALA A 75 -2.16 -27.67 18.62
N ASN A 76 -3.01 -28.46 19.26
CA ASN A 76 -3.52 -28.20 20.62
C ASN A 76 -3.39 -29.40 21.58
N GLY A 77 -2.84 -30.54 21.14
CA GLY A 77 -2.62 -31.69 22.01
C GLY A 77 -3.69 -32.80 21.94
N THR A 78 -4.71 -32.68 21.08
CA THR A 78 -5.81 -33.66 21.01
C THR A 78 -5.33 -35.03 20.53
N ASN A 79 -5.69 -36.10 21.25
CA ASN A 79 -5.34 -37.48 20.90
C ASN A 79 -6.56 -38.23 20.34
N TYR A 80 -6.77 -38.11 19.02
CA TYR A 80 -7.91 -38.72 18.34
C TYR A 80 -7.96 -40.24 18.52
N PHE A 81 -6.85 -40.95 18.28
CA PHE A 81 -6.80 -42.41 18.40
C PHE A 81 -7.08 -42.94 19.80
N ARG A 82 -6.70 -42.20 20.85
CA ARG A 82 -7.04 -42.59 22.22
C ARG A 82 -8.52 -42.38 22.52
N ASN A 83 -9.11 -41.32 21.97
CA ASN A 83 -10.51 -40.98 22.17
C ASN A 83 -11.45 -41.93 21.42
N THR A 84 -11.02 -42.47 20.27
CA THR A 84 -11.82 -43.37 19.42
C THR A 84 -11.36 -44.82 19.49
N LYS A 85 -10.64 -45.22 20.55
CA LYS A 85 -9.99 -46.55 20.60
C LYS A 85 -10.98 -47.72 20.61
N LEU A 86 -12.17 -47.51 21.19
CA LEU A 86 -13.20 -48.56 21.24
C LEU A 86 -13.84 -48.75 19.87
N GLU A 87 -14.06 -47.65 19.15
CA GLU A 87 -14.57 -47.65 17.79
C GLU A 87 -13.56 -48.27 16.83
N LEU A 88 -12.27 -47.97 16.99
CA LEU A 88 -11.20 -48.59 16.20
C LEU A 88 -11.10 -50.10 16.44
N LEU A 89 -11.32 -50.55 17.68
CA LEU A 89 -11.34 -51.98 18.01
C LEU A 89 -12.58 -52.66 17.43
N LEU A 90 -13.76 -52.05 17.57
CA LEU A 90 -15.02 -52.58 17.05
C LEU A 90 -15.00 -52.70 15.52
N LEU A 91 -14.34 -51.76 14.84
CA LEU A 91 -14.18 -51.75 13.38
C LEU A 91 -12.95 -52.52 12.90
N GLU A 92 -12.26 -53.24 13.80
CA GLU A 92 -11.09 -54.09 13.51
C GLU A 92 -9.90 -53.33 12.88
N PHE A 93 -9.82 -52.00 13.08
CA PHE A 93 -8.63 -51.22 12.71
C PHE A 93 -7.45 -51.43 13.67
N ILE A 94 -7.73 -51.94 14.87
CA ILE A 94 -6.75 -52.36 15.86
C ILE A 94 -7.20 -53.69 16.49
N ASN A 95 -6.25 -54.53 16.86
CA ASN A 95 -6.49 -55.74 17.65
C ASN A 95 -6.26 -55.47 19.14
N ASP A 96 -5.25 -54.65 19.46
CA ASP A 96 -4.94 -54.25 20.82
C ASP A 96 -4.33 -52.82 20.89
N GLU A 97 -4.04 -52.34 22.10
CA GLU A 97 -3.55 -50.97 22.30
C GLU A 97 -2.16 -50.70 21.69
N ASN A 98 -1.38 -51.73 21.36
CA ASN A 98 -0.06 -51.56 20.74
C ASN A 98 -0.17 -51.02 19.31
N ASP A 99 -1.24 -51.36 18.59
CA ASP A 99 -1.50 -50.93 17.21
C ASP A 99 -1.72 -49.40 17.13
N LEU A 100 -2.13 -48.77 18.23
CA LEU A 100 -2.30 -47.32 18.32
C LEU A 100 -0.98 -46.57 18.05
N LYS A 101 0.17 -47.19 18.31
CA LYS A 101 1.49 -46.56 18.07
C LYS A 101 1.73 -46.32 16.59
N ASP A 102 1.33 -47.26 15.75
CA ASP A 102 1.55 -47.18 14.31
C ASP A 102 0.60 -46.17 13.66
N LEU A 103 -0.67 -46.17 14.08
CA LEU A 103 -1.64 -45.15 13.69
C LEU A 103 -1.18 -43.72 14.08
N ARG A 104 -0.68 -43.54 15.30
CA ARG A 104 -0.13 -42.24 15.76
C ARG A 104 1.09 -41.79 14.97
N THR A 105 1.89 -42.74 14.49
CA THR A 105 3.11 -42.46 13.70
C THR A 105 2.76 -42.05 12.27
N LYS A 106 1.64 -42.53 11.72
CA LYS A 106 1.17 -42.15 10.38
C LYS A 106 0.36 -40.84 10.33
N ALA A 107 -0.28 -40.44 11.43
CA ALA A 107 -1.14 -39.25 11.46
C ALA A 107 -0.37 -37.92 11.48
N ILE A 108 -1.05 -36.81 11.18
CA ILE A 108 -0.54 -35.44 11.42
C ILE A 108 -0.25 -35.26 12.93
N THR A 109 0.89 -34.67 13.26
CA THR A 109 1.36 -34.49 14.64
C THR A 109 0.59 -33.38 15.33
N ALA A 110 -0.65 -33.63 15.73
CA ALA A 110 -1.51 -32.64 16.41
C ALA A 110 -1.48 -32.73 17.94
N GLY A 111 -0.86 -33.76 18.50
CA GLY A 111 -0.62 -33.87 19.94
C GLY A 111 0.69 -34.53 20.34
N ILE A 112 1.07 -34.34 21.61
CA ILE A 112 2.35 -34.83 22.17
C ILE A 112 2.53 -36.35 22.04
N ASN A 113 1.43 -37.10 21.91
CA ASN A 113 1.44 -38.56 21.74
C ASN A 113 1.80 -38.99 20.31
N ASN A 114 1.79 -38.06 19.35
CA ASN A 114 2.23 -38.28 17.98
C ASN A 114 3.74 -38.04 17.81
N VAL A 115 4.39 -37.36 18.77
CA VAL A 115 5.83 -37.11 18.75
C VAL A 115 6.57 -38.42 19.00
N SER A 116 7.25 -38.93 17.98
CA SER A 116 7.91 -40.23 17.99
C SER A 116 9.20 -40.20 17.17
N LYS A 117 10.23 -40.90 17.64
CA LYS A 117 11.49 -41.11 16.91
C LYS A 117 11.33 -42.00 15.67
N ARG A 118 10.19 -42.69 15.53
CA ARG A 118 9.86 -43.53 14.36
C ARG A 118 9.45 -42.72 13.13
N ARG A 119 9.20 -41.41 13.30
CA ARG A 119 8.83 -40.52 12.20
C ARG A 119 10.07 -39.98 11.51
N THR A 120 9.90 -39.57 10.26
CA THR A 120 10.88 -38.74 9.55
C THR A 120 11.14 -37.46 10.34
N GLU A 121 12.39 -36.99 10.37
CA GLU A 121 12.71 -35.69 10.95
C GLU A 121 11.92 -34.59 10.24
N PRO A 122 11.23 -33.71 10.97
CA PRO A 122 10.47 -32.63 10.38
C PRO A 122 11.39 -31.62 9.70
N GLU A 123 10.88 -31.02 8.64
CA GLU A 123 11.51 -29.87 8.02
C GLU A 123 11.50 -28.68 8.98
N LYS A 124 12.66 -28.04 9.15
CA LYS A 124 12.78 -26.82 9.96
C LYS A 124 12.33 -25.60 9.16
N LEU A 125 11.11 -25.15 9.42
CA LEU A 125 10.52 -23.99 8.75
C LEU A 125 10.96 -22.69 9.44
N PRO A 126 11.66 -21.76 8.75
CA PRO A 126 12.23 -20.56 9.38
C PRO A 126 11.22 -19.66 10.08
N TYR A 127 9.98 -19.61 9.61
CA TYR A 127 8.89 -18.83 10.21
C TYR A 127 8.23 -19.54 11.42
N VAL A 128 8.48 -20.84 11.60
CA VAL A 128 8.04 -21.60 12.79
C VAL A 128 9.12 -21.61 13.87
N SER A 129 10.41 -21.60 13.50
CA SER A 129 11.54 -21.67 14.43
C SER A 129 11.49 -20.66 15.58
N PRO A 130 11.14 -19.37 15.40
CA PRO A 130 11.06 -18.41 16.51
C PRO A 130 10.03 -18.80 17.58
N ILE A 131 8.95 -19.49 17.18
CA ILE A 131 7.92 -19.97 18.10
C ILE A 131 8.43 -21.22 18.82
N VAL A 132 9.11 -22.12 18.10
CA VAL A 132 9.75 -23.30 18.69
C VAL A 132 10.82 -22.89 19.70
N ASP A 133 11.64 -21.89 19.41
CA ASP A 133 12.66 -21.35 20.33
C ASP A 133 12.04 -20.75 21.60
N GLN A 134 10.87 -20.09 21.47
CA GLN A 134 10.11 -19.60 22.62
C GLN A 134 9.54 -20.76 23.44
N LEU A 135 8.99 -21.78 22.77
CA LEU A 135 8.48 -22.98 23.43
C LEU A 135 9.59 -23.73 24.13
N GLU A 136 10.79 -23.81 23.55
CA GLU A 136 11.95 -24.44 24.19
C GLU A 136 12.32 -23.78 25.52
N LYS A 137 12.19 -22.45 25.60
CA LYS A 137 12.44 -21.67 26.83
C LYS A 137 11.32 -21.80 27.87
N ASP A 138 10.07 -21.99 27.44
CA ASP A 138 8.89 -22.02 28.33
C ASP A 138 8.20 -23.40 28.38
N LYS A 139 8.90 -24.48 28.00
CA LYS A 139 8.33 -25.84 27.94
C LYS A 139 8.08 -26.42 29.33
N TYR A 140 6.88 -26.96 29.52
CA TYR A 140 6.57 -27.85 30.64
C TYR A 140 6.65 -29.33 30.26
N ASP A 141 6.69 -29.62 28.95
CA ASP A 141 6.90 -30.95 28.39
C ASP A 141 7.87 -30.82 27.20
N VAL A 142 8.93 -31.62 27.22
CA VAL A 142 10.00 -31.59 26.21
C VAL A 142 9.50 -31.89 24.79
N ARG A 143 8.32 -32.48 24.66
CA ARG A 143 7.72 -32.83 23.36
C ARG A 143 6.93 -31.69 22.73
N ILE A 144 6.61 -30.61 23.45
CA ILE A 144 5.77 -29.52 22.90
C ILE A 144 6.47 -28.73 21.79
N PRO A 145 7.74 -28.33 21.93
CA PRO A 145 8.45 -27.69 20.82
C PRO A 145 8.50 -28.61 19.60
N LYS A 146 8.79 -29.90 19.82
CA LYS A 146 8.82 -30.91 18.74
C LYS A 146 7.44 -31.15 18.12
N LEU A 147 6.37 -31.11 18.91
CA LEU A 147 4.99 -31.17 18.44
C LEU A 147 4.72 -30.04 17.44
N VAL A 148 5.06 -28.80 17.81
CA VAL A 148 4.81 -27.64 16.95
C VAL A 148 5.66 -27.71 15.67
N GLU A 149 6.94 -28.08 15.79
CA GLU A 149 7.83 -28.29 14.64
C GLU A 149 7.28 -29.38 13.69
N CYS A 150 6.95 -30.55 14.22
CA CYS A 150 6.38 -31.65 13.44
C CYS A 150 5.02 -31.31 12.82
N TYR A 151 4.14 -30.62 13.56
CA TYR A 151 2.83 -30.23 13.06
C TYR A 151 2.93 -29.39 11.79
N PHE A 152 3.73 -28.33 11.81
CA PHE A 152 3.85 -27.45 10.65
C PHE A 152 4.64 -28.07 9.50
N SER A 153 5.58 -28.97 9.80
CA SER A 153 6.22 -29.82 8.77
C SER A 153 5.21 -30.76 8.10
N ASP A 154 4.40 -31.48 8.88
CA ASP A 154 3.35 -32.37 8.36
C ASP A 154 2.33 -31.56 7.53
N MET A 155 1.93 -30.40 8.02
CA MET A 155 1.00 -29.53 7.29
C MET A 155 1.61 -28.99 5.99
N LYS A 156 2.92 -28.73 5.90
CA LYS A 156 3.56 -28.37 4.63
C LYS A 156 3.45 -29.49 3.59
N ILE A 157 3.57 -30.75 4.01
CA ILE A 157 3.34 -31.92 3.14
C ILE A 157 1.89 -31.92 2.65
N VAL A 158 0.92 -31.74 3.55
CA VAL A 158 -0.52 -31.66 3.21
C VAL A 158 -0.77 -30.52 2.22
N PHE A 159 -0.28 -29.32 2.48
CA PHE A 159 -0.43 -28.17 1.60
C PHE A 159 0.18 -28.43 0.21
N ASN A 160 1.35 -29.05 0.13
CA ASN A 160 1.96 -29.46 -1.15
C ASN A 160 1.09 -30.49 -1.90
N ASN A 161 0.45 -31.41 -1.19
CA ASN A 161 -0.47 -32.38 -1.79
C ASN A 161 -1.76 -31.70 -2.28
N MET A 162 -2.36 -30.81 -1.47
CA MET A 162 -3.52 -30.02 -1.90
C MET A 162 -3.19 -29.20 -3.15
N ASN A 163 -1.97 -28.64 -3.23
CA ASN A 163 -1.50 -27.97 -4.43
C ASN A 163 -1.45 -28.91 -5.63
N LYS A 164 -1.01 -30.15 -5.50
CA LYS A 164 -0.97 -31.08 -6.63
C LYS A 164 -2.35 -31.59 -7.05
N LEU A 165 -3.28 -31.71 -6.11
CA LEU A 165 -4.63 -32.24 -6.35
C LEU A 165 -5.59 -31.20 -6.95
N LEU A 166 -5.48 -29.93 -6.54
CA LEU A 166 -6.36 -28.85 -6.99
C LEU A 166 -6.14 -28.50 -8.47
N THR A 167 -7.18 -28.15 -9.22
CA THR A 167 -7.05 -27.59 -10.58
C THR A 167 -6.39 -26.21 -10.52
N GLU A 168 -5.87 -25.70 -11.65
CA GLU A 168 -5.19 -24.39 -11.71
C GLU A 168 -6.06 -23.22 -11.25
N ASN A 169 -7.39 -23.31 -11.42
CA ASN A 169 -8.35 -22.27 -11.03
C ASN A 169 -9.11 -22.61 -9.74
N GLY A 170 -8.85 -23.78 -9.17
CA GLY A 170 -9.61 -24.30 -8.06
C GLY A 170 -9.41 -23.49 -6.78
N ASP A 171 -10.38 -23.60 -5.90
CA ASP A 171 -10.44 -22.90 -4.62
C ASP A 171 -10.04 -23.84 -3.48
N PHE A 172 -9.20 -23.37 -2.55
CA PHE A 172 -8.81 -24.15 -1.37
C PHE A 172 -9.20 -23.40 -0.09
N PHE A 173 -10.18 -23.92 0.63
CA PHE A 173 -10.65 -23.39 1.91
C PHE A 173 -10.17 -24.25 3.08
N ILE A 174 -9.68 -23.58 4.13
CA ILE A 174 -9.23 -24.23 5.35
C ILE A 174 -9.71 -23.48 6.58
N ASP A 175 -10.46 -24.17 7.44
CA ASP A 175 -10.88 -23.67 8.75
C ASP A 175 -9.87 -24.08 9.83
N ILE A 176 -9.16 -23.10 10.39
CA ILE A 176 -8.11 -23.30 11.37
C ILE A 176 -8.24 -22.34 12.55
N GLY A 177 -7.95 -22.83 13.75
CA GLY A 177 -7.89 -22.01 14.96
C GLY A 177 -6.50 -21.98 15.58
N ASP A 178 -6.14 -20.81 16.10
CA ASP A 178 -4.86 -20.61 16.79
C ASP A 178 -4.81 -21.42 18.09
N SER A 179 -3.58 -21.63 18.58
CA SER A 179 -3.31 -22.40 19.78
C SER A 179 -2.41 -21.64 20.74
N LYS A 180 -2.42 -22.02 22.02
CA LYS A 180 -1.53 -21.45 23.03
C LYS A 180 -1.01 -22.54 23.94
N PHE A 181 0.31 -22.65 24.03
CA PHE A 181 1.00 -23.54 24.95
C PHE A 181 1.63 -22.70 26.06
N LYS A 182 1.10 -22.83 27.27
CA LYS A 182 1.48 -21.99 28.43
C LYS A 182 1.37 -20.51 28.08
N ASN A 183 2.49 -19.78 27.93
CA ASN A 183 2.47 -18.35 27.57
C ASN A 183 2.74 -18.10 26.08
N VAL A 184 3.12 -19.12 25.32
CA VAL A 184 3.50 -18.97 23.91
C VAL A 184 2.27 -19.16 23.02
N HIS A 185 1.96 -18.11 22.27
CA HIS A 185 0.90 -18.12 21.25
C HIS A 185 1.45 -18.74 19.95
N VAL A 186 0.68 -19.66 19.37
CA VAL A 186 0.96 -20.30 18.09
C VAL A 186 -0.13 -19.83 17.10
N PRO A 187 0.14 -18.78 16.29
CA PRO A 187 -0.80 -18.24 15.33
C PRO A 187 -0.86 -19.14 14.09
N SER A 188 -1.64 -20.22 14.18
CA SER A 188 -1.75 -21.23 13.12
C SER A 188 -2.25 -20.64 11.81
N ASP A 189 -3.13 -19.65 11.87
CA ASP A 189 -3.58 -18.88 10.72
C ASP A 189 -2.42 -18.24 9.93
N LYS A 190 -1.50 -17.57 10.63
CA LYS A 190 -0.33 -16.91 10.04
C LYS A 190 0.71 -17.89 9.54
N LEU A 191 0.96 -18.96 10.28
CA LEU A 191 1.90 -19.98 9.85
C LEU A 191 1.39 -20.75 8.63
N PHE A 192 0.07 -20.93 8.50
CA PHE A 192 -0.53 -21.50 7.30
C PHE A 192 -0.46 -20.54 6.10
N GLU A 193 -0.55 -19.22 6.31
CA GLU A 193 -0.29 -18.23 5.24
C GLU A 193 1.15 -18.38 4.69
N GLU A 194 2.15 -18.55 5.56
CA GLU A 194 3.56 -18.75 5.17
C GLU A 194 3.78 -20.09 4.43
N ILE A 195 3.23 -21.20 4.98
CA ILE A 195 3.30 -22.52 4.33
C ILE A 195 2.64 -22.46 2.95
N ALA A 196 1.42 -21.90 2.88
CA ALA A 196 0.67 -21.74 1.63
C ALA A 196 1.51 -20.98 0.61
N TYR A 197 2.09 -19.84 1.01
CA TYR A 197 2.96 -19.06 0.16
C TYR A 197 4.14 -19.89 -0.37
N GLU A 198 4.82 -20.62 0.50
CA GLU A 198 5.98 -21.43 0.13
C GLU A 198 5.63 -22.57 -0.84
N VAL A 199 4.51 -23.28 -0.62
CA VAL A 199 4.11 -24.41 -1.47
C VAL A 199 3.46 -24.02 -2.79
N GLY A 200 3.28 -22.72 -3.04
CA GLY A 200 2.68 -22.22 -4.28
C GLY A 200 1.18 -21.98 -4.20
N PHE A 201 0.67 -21.51 -3.07
CA PHE A 201 -0.67 -20.93 -2.90
C PHE A 201 -0.58 -19.43 -2.57
N GLU A 202 -1.63 -18.68 -2.88
CA GLU A 202 -1.84 -17.29 -2.47
C GLU A 202 -3.10 -17.19 -1.62
N LEU A 203 -3.08 -16.36 -0.57
CA LEU A 203 -4.25 -16.08 0.26
C LEU A 203 -5.15 -15.07 -0.46
N ILE A 204 -6.39 -15.49 -0.74
CA ILE A 204 -7.42 -14.66 -1.38
C ILE A 204 -8.26 -13.93 -0.34
N ASP A 205 -8.71 -14.65 0.69
CA ASP A 205 -9.54 -14.10 1.76
C ASP A 205 -9.24 -14.76 3.10
N LYS A 206 -9.48 -14.00 4.18
CA LYS A 206 -9.36 -14.46 5.56
C LYS A 206 -10.49 -13.89 6.39
N GLN A 207 -11.39 -14.78 6.81
CA GLN A 207 -12.53 -14.43 7.63
C GLN A 207 -12.39 -15.01 9.03
N LYS A 208 -12.55 -14.17 10.07
CA LYS A 208 -12.66 -14.66 11.45
C LYS A 208 -14.06 -15.26 11.66
N ILE A 209 -14.13 -16.56 11.92
CA ILE A 209 -15.39 -17.28 12.16
C ILE A 209 -15.90 -17.01 13.59
N ARG A 210 -15.02 -17.18 14.59
CA ARG A 210 -15.38 -16.94 15.99
C ARG A 210 -14.18 -16.69 16.89
N ASN A 211 -14.48 -16.15 18.07
CA ASN A 211 -13.55 -16.13 19.20
C ASN A 211 -13.51 -17.51 19.88
N ARG A 212 -12.32 -17.90 20.33
CA ARG A 212 -12.07 -19.08 21.16
C ARG A 212 -11.31 -18.66 22.41
N PHE A 213 -11.22 -19.54 23.40
CA PHE A 213 -10.47 -19.27 24.63
C PHE A 213 -9.58 -20.45 24.98
N SER A 214 -8.34 -20.18 25.35
CA SER A 214 -7.44 -21.19 25.93
C SER A 214 -7.88 -21.56 27.35
N LYS A 215 -7.25 -22.60 27.93
CA LYS A 215 -7.54 -23.06 29.30
C LYS A 215 -7.33 -21.96 30.36
N ASN A 216 -6.41 -21.01 30.14
CA ASN A 216 -6.16 -19.87 31.02
C ASN A 216 -6.93 -18.60 30.62
N GLY A 217 -7.97 -18.71 29.78
CA GLY A 217 -8.83 -17.59 29.38
C GLY A 217 -8.23 -16.65 28.33
N THR A 218 -7.08 -17.00 27.72
CA THR A 218 -6.53 -16.18 26.64
C THR A 218 -7.44 -16.26 25.42
N LEU A 219 -7.81 -15.11 24.87
CA LEU A 219 -8.57 -15.01 23.63
C LEU A 219 -7.76 -15.56 22.45
N LEU A 220 -8.35 -16.47 21.70
CA LEU A 220 -7.84 -17.08 20.48
C LEU A 220 -8.81 -16.85 19.32
N GLY A 221 -8.32 -16.99 18.08
CA GLY A 221 -9.14 -16.89 16.87
C GLY A 221 -9.42 -18.26 16.24
N GLN A 222 -10.52 -18.33 15.48
CA GLN A 222 -10.76 -19.35 14.46
C GLN A 222 -11.07 -18.63 13.14
N TYR A 223 -10.42 -19.05 12.07
CA TYR A 223 -10.42 -18.37 10.79
C TYR A 223 -10.70 -19.35 9.65
N LEU A 224 -11.52 -18.91 8.72
CA LEU A 224 -11.62 -19.50 7.39
C LEU A 224 -10.59 -18.80 6.50
N LEU A 225 -9.64 -19.56 5.98
CA LEU A 225 -8.66 -19.09 5.01
C LEU A 225 -9.05 -19.60 3.64
N HIS A 226 -9.02 -18.72 2.65
CA HIS A 226 -9.28 -19.03 1.25
C HIS A 226 -8.00 -18.84 0.45
N PHE A 227 -7.54 -19.90 -0.20
CA PHE A 227 -6.33 -19.96 -0.99
C PHE A 227 -6.61 -20.32 -2.45
N LYS A 228 -5.76 -19.85 -3.36
CA LYS A 228 -5.67 -20.30 -4.76
C LYS A 228 -4.24 -20.63 -5.15
N LYS A 229 -4.03 -21.51 -6.12
CA LYS A 229 -2.68 -21.80 -6.62
C LYS A 229 -2.00 -20.51 -7.07
N LYS A 230 -0.77 -20.29 -6.64
CA LYS A 230 0.15 -19.37 -7.32
C LYS A 230 0.31 -19.90 -8.73
N THR A 231 -0.19 -19.14 -9.69
CA THR A 231 -0.02 -19.46 -11.10
C THR A 231 1.48 -19.54 -11.38
N LYS A 232 1.99 -20.73 -11.74
CA LYS A 232 3.34 -20.84 -12.30
C LYS A 232 3.39 -19.89 -13.48
N TYR A 233 4.30 -18.92 -13.46
CA TYR A 233 4.47 -17.95 -14.52
C TYR A 233 5.05 -18.60 -15.82
N LEU A 234 4.29 -19.50 -16.47
CA LEU A 234 3.83 -19.18 -17.82
C LEU A 234 2.82 -18.05 -17.68
N ARG A 235 3.36 -16.84 -17.49
CA ARG A 235 2.83 -15.61 -18.07
C ARG A 235 1.29 -15.62 -18.20
N LYS A 236 0.46 -15.46 -17.16
CA LYS A 236 -0.98 -15.14 -17.33
C LYS A 236 -1.54 -14.50 -16.07
N ARG A 237 -1.89 -13.22 -16.16
CA ARG A 237 -3.24 -12.70 -16.46
C ARG A 237 -4.11 -12.73 -15.20
N SER A 238 -4.03 -11.64 -14.45
CA SER A 238 -5.12 -11.18 -13.60
C SER A 238 -6.39 -11.08 -14.44
N SER A 239 -7.40 -11.87 -14.10
CA SER A 239 -8.79 -11.65 -14.53
C SER A 239 -9.52 -10.98 -13.38
N ASN A 240 -9.30 -9.66 -13.26
CA ASN A 240 -10.33 -8.63 -13.04
C ASN A 240 -9.72 -7.24 -12.73
N GLY A 241 -8.62 -6.92 -13.40
CA GLY A 241 -8.35 -5.58 -13.90
C GLY A 241 -7.92 -5.78 -15.33
N HIS A 242 -8.51 -5.06 -16.28
CA HIS A 242 -8.00 -5.06 -17.65
C HIS A 242 -6.47 -4.86 -17.55
N THR A 243 -5.69 -5.83 -18.01
CA THR A 243 -4.26 -5.68 -18.20
C THR A 243 -4.01 -6.26 -19.58
N LYS A 244 -4.17 -5.40 -20.59
CA LYS A 244 -3.72 -5.73 -21.94
C LYS A 244 -2.24 -6.06 -21.84
N LYS A 245 -1.90 -7.27 -22.25
CA LYS A 245 -0.56 -7.84 -22.14
C LYS A 245 0.16 -7.53 -23.45
N TYR A 246 1.07 -6.56 -23.43
CA TYR A 246 1.92 -6.25 -24.59
C TYR A 246 3.20 -7.10 -24.55
N ALA A 247 3.81 -7.27 -25.72
CA ALA A 247 4.86 -8.24 -26.00
C ALA A 247 6.10 -8.05 -25.11
N LYS A 248 6.95 -9.09 -25.00
CA LYS A 248 8.30 -8.97 -24.44
C LYS A 248 9.22 -8.80 -25.64
N SER A 249 9.94 -7.69 -25.77
CA SER A 249 11.02 -7.58 -26.75
C SER A 249 12.25 -8.34 -26.24
N ASN A 250 12.79 -9.24 -27.05
CA ASN A 250 13.92 -10.10 -26.68
C ASN A 250 15.26 -9.34 -26.57
N ASP A 251 15.34 -8.09 -27.01
CA ASP A 251 16.59 -7.30 -27.11
C ASP A 251 17.04 -6.63 -25.80
N ILE A 252 16.16 -6.49 -24.80
CA ILE A 252 16.46 -5.69 -23.59
C ILE A 252 17.23 -6.50 -22.52
N HIS A 253 17.31 -7.82 -22.67
CA HIS A 253 17.90 -8.72 -21.65
C HIS A 253 19.43 -8.60 -21.50
N ASN A 254 20.14 -7.97 -22.45
CA ASN A 254 21.61 -7.99 -22.52
C ASN A 254 22.34 -6.74 -21.96
N LYS A 255 21.65 -5.73 -21.40
CA LYS A 255 22.31 -4.54 -20.82
C LYS A 255 21.92 -4.33 -19.34
N ASN A 256 22.80 -4.76 -18.43
CA ASN A 256 22.66 -4.52 -17.00
C ASN A 256 22.63 -3.01 -16.68
N GLY A 257 21.72 -2.59 -15.80
CA GLY A 257 21.67 -1.22 -15.25
C GLY A 257 20.87 -0.17 -16.04
N THR A 258 20.15 -0.54 -17.11
CA THR A 258 19.25 0.41 -17.82
C THR A 258 17.91 0.57 -17.10
N ALA A 259 17.26 1.72 -17.25
CA ALA A 259 15.94 1.96 -16.65
C ALA A 259 14.89 0.94 -17.13
N ALA A 260 14.88 0.59 -18.42
CA ALA A 260 14.00 -0.45 -18.97
C ALA A 260 14.19 -1.82 -18.31
N LYS A 261 15.44 -2.25 -18.08
CA LYS A 261 15.71 -3.52 -17.39
C LYS A 261 15.18 -3.50 -15.96
N LEU A 262 15.45 -2.43 -15.21
CA LEU A 262 14.93 -2.28 -13.85
C LEU A 262 13.41 -2.30 -13.81
N LEU A 263 12.75 -1.65 -14.77
CA LEU A 263 11.30 -1.67 -14.88
C LEU A 263 10.77 -3.09 -15.14
N TYR A 264 11.33 -3.82 -16.11
CA TYR A 264 10.93 -5.20 -16.36
C TYR A 264 11.14 -6.12 -15.16
N ASP A 265 12.29 -6.00 -14.50
CA ASP A 265 12.68 -6.87 -13.40
C ASP A 265 11.85 -6.59 -12.13
N ASN A 266 11.31 -5.38 -11.96
CA ASN A 266 10.72 -4.96 -10.68
C ASN A 266 9.24 -4.57 -10.71
N TRP A 267 8.58 -4.38 -11.87
CA TRP A 267 7.22 -3.80 -11.86
C TRP A 267 6.17 -4.75 -11.27
N GLU A 268 6.26 -6.06 -11.53
CA GLU A 268 5.38 -7.06 -10.91
C GLU A 268 5.66 -7.15 -9.41
N ARG A 269 6.94 -7.13 -9.01
CA ARG A 269 7.32 -7.11 -7.61
C ARG A 269 6.76 -5.90 -6.87
N PHE A 270 6.85 -4.70 -7.45
CA PHE A 270 6.29 -3.49 -6.87
C PHE A 270 4.76 -3.55 -6.73
N ARG A 271 4.08 -4.11 -7.74
CA ARG A 271 2.63 -4.37 -7.72
C ARG A 271 2.25 -5.29 -6.57
N ASP A 272 3.01 -6.37 -6.37
CA ASP A 272 2.66 -7.42 -5.42
C ASP A 272 3.05 -7.05 -3.99
N GLU A 273 4.19 -6.38 -3.78
CA GLU A 273 4.67 -6.02 -2.44
C GLU A 273 4.04 -4.73 -1.88
N ILE A 274 3.71 -3.76 -2.75
CA ILE A 274 3.19 -2.42 -2.37
C ILE A 274 3.95 -1.83 -1.15
N PRO A 275 5.29 -1.68 -1.23
CA PRO A 275 6.14 -1.55 -0.05
C PRO A 275 5.88 -0.30 0.79
N TYR A 276 5.32 0.77 0.19
CA TYR A 276 4.92 1.99 0.89
C TYR A 276 3.71 1.83 1.84
N LYS A 277 3.03 0.67 1.84
CA LYS A 277 1.97 0.34 2.81
C LYS A 277 2.49 -0.32 4.09
N THR A 278 3.76 -0.65 4.15
CA THR A 278 4.38 -1.27 5.34
C THR A 278 4.90 -0.20 6.30
N HIS A 279 4.96 -0.51 7.60
CA HIS A 279 5.60 0.37 8.57
C HIS A 279 7.13 0.38 8.36
N PRO A 280 7.82 1.54 8.42
CA PRO A 280 7.32 2.87 8.80
C PRO A 280 6.80 3.74 7.65
N PHE A 281 6.88 3.26 6.41
CA PHE A 281 6.55 4.01 5.18
C PHE A 281 5.07 4.37 5.05
N ASN A 282 4.20 3.60 5.71
CA ASN A 282 2.78 3.89 5.78
C ASN A 282 2.43 5.12 6.63
N LYS A 283 3.34 5.62 7.49
CA LYS A 283 3.10 6.83 8.29
C LYS A 283 2.85 8.04 7.40
N ARG A 284 1.90 8.87 7.82
CA ARG A 284 1.49 10.10 7.10
C ARG A 284 2.60 11.13 6.97
N ASN A 285 3.46 11.23 7.98
CA ASN A 285 4.59 12.16 8.04
C ASN A 285 5.94 11.48 7.74
N TRP A 286 5.94 10.31 7.09
CA TRP A 286 7.18 9.66 6.68
C TRP A 286 7.91 10.47 5.59
N GLY A 287 9.24 10.51 5.67
CA GLY A 287 10.12 11.20 4.73
C GLY A 287 10.76 12.47 5.32
N SER A 288 11.56 13.16 4.51
CA SER A 288 12.20 14.42 4.92
C SER A 288 11.17 15.50 5.29
N PRO A 289 11.39 16.29 6.37
CA PRO A 289 10.57 17.45 6.72
C PRO A 289 10.42 18.49 5.61
N LEU A 290 11.33 18.53 4.64
CA LEU A 290 11.22 19.39 3.45
C LEU A 290 10.01 19.06 2.57
N HIS A 291 9.45 17.85 2.64
CA HIS A 291 8.14 17.54 2.04
C HIS A 291 6.97 18.34 2.61
N SER A 292 7.20 19.01 3.74
CA SER A 292 6.25 19.91 4.41
C SER A 292 6.71 21.38 4.35
N LEU A 293 7.63 21.74 3.43
CA LEU A 293 8.05 23.12 3.20
C LEU A 293 6.85 24.04 2.92
N CYS A 294 5.97 23.63 2.00
CA CYS A 294 4.66 24.24 1.81
C CYS A 294 3.57 23.16 1.70
N SER A 295 2.42 23.44 2.31
CA SER A 295 1.26 22.55 2.27
C SER A 295 0.61 22.64 0.88
N TYR A 296 0.18 21.51 0.33
CA TYR A 296 -0.38 21.48 -1.02
C TYR A 296 -1.38 20.32 -1.16
N GLN A 297 -2.52 20.61 -1.77
CA GLN A 297 -3.56 19.60 -2.04
C GLN A 297 -3.15 18.73 -3.23
N GLY A 298 -3.41 17.42 -3.16
CA GLY A 298 -3.11 16.52 -4.27
C GLY A 298 -1.62 16.20 -4.45
N LYS A 299 -0.77 16.47 -3.45
CA LYS A 299 0.64 16.05 -3.50
C LYS A 299 0.76 14.53 -3.37
N LEU A 300 1.70 13.94 -4.12
CA LEU A 300 2.04 12.52 -3.98
C LEU A 300 2.62 12.24 -2.59
N LYS A 301 2.32 11.07 -2.01
CA LYS A 301 2.93 10.65 -0.75
C LYS A 301 4.44 10.41 -0.95
N PRO A 302 5.33 10.97 -0.10
CA PRO A 302 6.77 10.77 -0.22
C PRO A 302 7.18 9.30 -0.30
N ALA A 303 6.55 8.42 0.49
CA ALA A 303 6.82 6.98 0.46
C ALA A 303 6.56 6.33 -0.92
N ILE A 304 5.52 6.77 -1.65
CA ILE A 304 5.24 6.25 -2.99
C ILE A 304 6.38 6.67 -3.93
N ALA A 305 6.71 7.96 -3.95
CA ALA A 305 7.83 8.47 -4.75
C ALA A 305 9.15 7.77 -4.41
N HIS A 306 9.45 7.58 -3.12
CA HIS A 306 10.65 6.89 -2.65
C HIS A 306 10.80 5.51 -3.29
N PHE A 307 9.75 4.68 -3.25
CA PHE A 307 9.81 3.33 -3.79
C PHE A 307 9.77 3.29 -5.32
N LEU A 308 9.07 4.23 -5.97
CA LEU A 308 9.15 4.38 -7.43
C LEU A 308 10.58 4.68 -7.88
N ILE A 309 11.28 5.58 -7.20
CA ILE A 309 12.69 5.85 -7.48
C ILE A 309 13.55 4.62 -7.15
N LYS A 310 13.36 4.02 -5.98
CA LYS A 310 14.20 2.93 -5.48
C LYS A 310 14.12 1.67 -6.35
N TYR A 311 12.94 1.29 -6.82
CA TYR A 311 12.73 0.04 -7.59
C TYR A 311 13.15 0.19 -9.05
N PHE A 312 12.99 1.39 -9.63
CA PHE A 312 13.02 1.56 -11.07
C PHE A 312 14.19 2.40 -11.59
N THR A 313 15.10 2.81 -10.71
CA THR A 313 16.25 3.67 -11.07
C THR A 313 17.49 3.26 -10.30
N THR A 314 18.68 3.63 -10.77
CA THR A 314 19.96 3.52 -10.03
C THR A 314 20.59 4.88 -9.82
N ASN A 315 21.66 4.93 -9.02
CA ASN A 315 22.39 6.16 -8.72
C ASN A 315 22.78 6.93 -9.99
N GLN A 316 22.80 8.26 -9.90
CA GLN A 316 23.13 9.21 -10.97
C GLN A 316 22.19 9.22 -12.18
N MET A 317 21.12 8.41 -12.22
CA MET A 317 20.11 8.53 -13.27
C MET A 317 19.39 9.88 -13.22
N HIS A 318 19.01 10.39 -14.39
CA HIS A 318 18.28 11.64 -14.58
C HIS A 318 16.79 11.35 -14.57
N ILE A 319 16.09 11.84 -13.54
CA ILE A 319 14.67 11.56 -13.30
C ILE A 319 13.85 12.82 -13.47
N LEU A 320 12.90 12.82 -14.40
CA LEU A 320 12.04 13.97 -14.69
C LEU A 320 10.62 13.73 -14.19
N ASP A 321 10.07 14.73 -13.49
CA ASP A 321 8.64 14.89 -13.30
C ASP A 321 8.16 16.14 -14.08
N PRO A 322 7.53 15.98 -15.26
CA PRO A 322 7.10 17.10 -16.09
C PRO A 322 5.91 17.89 -15.50
N LEU A 323 5.24 17.33 -14.49
CA LEU A 323 4.08 17.87 -13.78
C LEU A 323 4.31 17.76 -12.27
N SER A 324 5.45 18.31 -11.84
CA SER A 324 6.06 18.03 -10.54
C SER A 324 5.25 18.46 -9.32
N GLY A 325 4.29 19.37 -9.49
CA GLY A 325 3.58 19.98 -8.38
C GLY A 325 4.59 20.55 -7.39
N VAL A 326 4.52 20.10 -6.14
CA VAL A 326 5.47 20.51 -5.10
C VAL A 326 6.81 19.75 -5.10
N GLY A 327 7.12 19.01 -6.16
CA GLY A 327 8.45 18.42 -6.36
C GLY A 327 8.72 17.16 -5.55
N THR A 328 7.70 16.37 -5.19
CA THR A 328 7.88 15.16 -4.37
C THR A 328 8.79 14.12 -5.05
N ILE A 329 8.54 13.83 -6.32
CA ILE A 329 9.32 12.84 -7.10
C ILE A 329 10.77 13.28 -7.31
N PRO A 330 11.06 14.48 -7.88
CA PRO A 330 12.43 14.87 -8.10
C PRO A 330 13.21 15.09 -6.79
N PHE A 331 12.53 15.43 -5.69
CA PHE A 331 13.18 15.53 -4.39
C PHE A 331 13.54 14.16 -3.80
N GLU A 332 12.67 13.15 -3.90
CA GLU A 332 13.04 11.77 -3.53
C GLU A 332 14.15 11.21 -4.45
N ALA A 333 14.17 11.61 -5.73
CA ALA A 333 15.29 11.30 -6.62
C ALA A 333 16.61 11.84 -6.05
N ARG A 334 16.63 13.13 -5.67
CA ARG A 334 17.79 13.78 -5.04
C ARG A 334 18.23 13.08 -3.76
N LEU A 335 17.30 12.77 -2.85
CA LEU A 335 17.58 12.08 -1.58
C LEU A 335 18.19 10.68 -1.79
N LEU A 336 17.87 10.03 -2.90
CA LEU A 336 18.42 8.75 -3.29
C LEU A 336 19.64 8.89 -4.22
N ASN A 337 20.32 10.03 -4.31
CA ASN A 337 21.48 10.23 -5.20
C ASN A 337 21.18 9.99 -6.70
N ARG A 338 20.01 10.42 -7.16
CA ARG A 338 19.66 10.61 -8.59
C ARG A 338 19.62 12.10 -8.90
N VAL A 339 19.69 12.47 -10.17
CA VAL A 339 19.53 13.87 -10.60
C VAL A 339 18.05 14.14 -10.85
N GLY A 340 17.41 14.88 -9.95
CA GLY A 340 15.99 15.24 -10.07
C GLY A 340 15.75 16.44 -10.99
N TYR A 341 14.83 16.30 -11.93
CA TYR A 341 14.30 17.35 -12.79
C TYR A 341 12.80 17.51 -12.51
N GLY A 342 12.35 18.73 -12.23
CA GLY A 342 10.92 19.02 -12.04
C GLY A 342 10.45 20.17 -12.91
N ASN A 343 9.27 20.06 -13.50
CA ASN A 343 8.61 21.15 -14.20
C ASN A 343 7.20 21.34 -13.66
N ASP A 344 6.72 22.58 -13.60
CA ASP A 344 5.30 22.85 -13.35
C ASP A 344 4.88 24.20 -13.95
N LEU A 345 3.61 24.28 -14.37
CA LEU A 345 3.01 25.50 -14.89
C LEU A 345 2.79 26.54 -13.79
N SER A 346 2.42 26.10 -12.59
CA SER A 346 2.17 26.98 -11.44
C SER A 346 3.48 27.51 -10.86
N LEU A 347 3.60 28.85 -10.73
CA LEU A 347 4.75 29.48 -10.09
C LEU A 347 4.97 28.98 -8.65
N LEU A 348 3.88 28.74 -7.92
CA LEU A 348 3.95 28.16 -6.56
C LEU A 348 4.54 26.75 -6.58
N ALA A 349 4.10 25.90 -7.50
CA ALA A 349 4.56 24.52 -7.62
C ALA A 349 6.05 24.50 -8.00
N TYR A 350 6.41 25.25 -9.04
CA TYR A 350 7.79 25.49 -9.44
C TYR A 350 8.67 25.96 -8.28
N ALA A 351 8.25 26.99 -7.53
CA ALA A 351 9.04 27.54 -6.45
C ALA A 351 9.32 26.50 -5.35
N ASN A 352 8.34 25.68 -5.00
CA ASN A 352 8.51 24.62 -4.00
C ASN A 352 9.43 23.52 -4.51
N THR A 353 9.34 23.16 -5.80
CA THR A 353 10.26 22.24 -6.45
C THR A 353 11.69 22.82 -6.47
N TYR A 354 11.87 24.08 -6.87
CA TYR A 354 13.19 24.71 -6.95
C TYR A 354 13.82 24.85 -5.56
N ALA A 355 13.03 25.19 -4.54
CA ALA A 355 13.49 25.23 -3.16
C ALA A 355 14.03 23.89 -2.66
N LYS A 356 13.55 22.76 -3.19
CA LYS A 356 13.98 21.41 -2.80
C LYS A 356 15.15 20.88 -3.62
N LEU A 357 15.29 21.33 -4.86
CA LEU A 357 16.28 20.81 -5.80
C LEU A 357 17.52 21.69 -5.93
N GLY A 358 17.38 22.99 -5.74
CA GLY A 358 18.48 23.92 -5.87
C GLY A 358 19.48 23.86 -4.71
N VAL A 359 20.60 24.53 -4.92
CA VAL A 359 21.62 24.76 -3.88
C VAL A 359 21.13 25.90 -3.00
N PHE A 360 21.02 25.64 -1.70
CA PHE A 360 20.53 26.60 -0.72
C PHE A 360 21.68 27.16 0.10
N ASP A 361 21.79 28.49 0.16
CA ASP A 361 22.74 29.21 1.02
C ASP A 361 21.98 29.88 2.18
N PHE A 362 22.28 29.44 3.40
CA PHE A 362 21.65 29.97 4.60
C PHE A 362 22.00 31.44 4.88
N GLN A 363 23.23 31.87 4.59
CA GLN A 363 23.64 33.25 4.78
C GLN A 363 22.99 34.16 3.74
N GLU A 364 22.87 33.70 2.50
CA GLU A 364 22.08 34.40 1.49
C GLU A 364 20.60 34.47 1.88
N CYS A 365 20.07 33.41 2.51
CA CYS A 365 18.69 33.38 2.99
C CYS A 365 18.42 34.47 4.03
N ILE A 366 19.28 34.59 5.06
CA ILE A 366 19.17 35.65 6.07
C ILE A 366 19.19 37.03 5.40
N LYS A 367 20.20 37.30 4.55
CA LYS A 367 20.32 38.59 3.83
C LYS A 367 19.11 38.89 2.96
N THR A 368 18.48 37.87 2.39
CA THR A 368 17.30 38.05 1.54
C THR A 368 16.05 38.32 2.36
N VAL A 369 15.91 37.71 3.54
CA VAL A 369 14.83 38.02 4.50
C VAL A 369 14.97 39.45 5.01
N GLU A 370 16.17 39.92 5.34
CA GLU A 370 16.42 41.31 5.74
C GLU A 370 16.06 42.31 4.63
N LYS A 371 16.38 41.99 3.37
CA LYS A 371 15.98 42.80 2.21
C LYS A 371 14.46 42.84 2.04
N LEU A 372 13.79 41.71 2.24
CA LEU A 372 12.34 41.61 2.19
C LEU A 372 11.70 42.46 3.30
N ASP A 373 12.21 42.38 4.53
CA ASP A 373 11.72 43.16 5.67
C ASP A 373 11.83 44.66 5.40
N LYS A 374 13.01 45.15 4.98
CA LYS A 374 13.21 46.55 4.59
C LYS A 374 12.27 46.97 3.48
N PHE A 375 12.07 46.12 2.47
CA PHE A 375 11.14 46.41 1.38
C PHE A 375 9.69 46.55 1.89
N ILE A 376 9.24 45.65 2.77
CA ILE A 376 7.91 45.69 3.36
C ILE A 376 7.71 47.00 4.11
N GLN A 377 8.66 47.39 4.97
CA GLN A 377 8.58 48.62 5.76
C GLN A 377 8.48 49.88 4.88
N SER A 378 9.17 49.90 3.73
CA SER A 378 9.15 51.03 2.80
C SER A 378 8.00 51.01 1.78
N ASN A 379 7.25 49.91 1.64
CA ASN A 379 6.24 49.72 0.58
C ASN A 379 4.89 49.23 1.13
N LEU A 380 4.53 49.60 2.36
CA LEU A 380 3.19 49.31 2.88
C LEU A 380 2.12 49.99 2.00
N PRO A 381 1.05 49.28 1.60
CA PRO A 381 0.04 49.83 0.71
C PRO A 381 -0.81 50.91 1.39
N ALA A 382 -1.30 51.86 0.60
CA ALA A 382 -2.34 52.79 1.01
C ALA A 382 -3.70 52.06 1.16
N GLU A 383 -4.62 52.63 1.93
CA GLU A 383 -5.95 52.01 2.11
C GLU A 383 -6.74 51.82 0.81
N SER A 384 -6.56 52.70 -0.17
CA SER A 384 -7.20 52.61 -1.48
C SER A 384 -6.74 51.36 -2.25
N GLU A 385 -5.46 51.03 -2.17
CA GLU A 385 -4.90 49.82 -2.80
C GLU A 385 -5.45 48.55 -2.15
N ILE A 386 -5.58 48.55 -0.81
CA ILE A 386 -6.16 47.42 -0.06
C ILE A 386 -7.64 47.24 -0.45
N ARG A 387 -8.41 48.34 -0.51
CA ARG A 387 -9.83 48.32 -0.92
C ARG A 387 -10.03 47.80 -2.35
N GLY A 388 -9.03 47.96 -3.22
CA GLY A 388 -9.04 47.43 -4.58
C GLY A 388 -8.88 45.90 -4.66
N VAL A 389 -8.53 45.21 -3.57
CA VAL A 389 -8.35 43.75 -3.57
C VAL A 389 -9.70 43.03 -3.46
N ASP A 390 -10.31 42.74 -4.62
CA ASP A 390 -11.53 41.95 -4.72
C ASP A 390 -11.26 40.52 -5.19
N ILE A 391 -10.71 39.69 -4.30
CA ILE A 391 -10.44 38.28 -4.56
C ILE A 391 -10.94 37.45 -3.39
N GLY A 392 -11.78 36.46 -3.71
CA GLY A 392 -12.32 35.53 -2.74
C GLY A 392 -13.10 34.42 -3.42
N PHE A 393 -13.14 33.27 -2.78
CA PHE A 393 -14.02 32.16 -3.14
C PHE A 393 -15.04 31.92 -2.04
N ASN A 394 -14.58 31.53 -0.84
CA ASN A 394 -15.46 31.36 0.32
C ASN A 394 -15.75 32.68 1.05
N LYS A 395 -14.73 33.52 1.16
CA LYS A 395 -14.71 34.84 1.78
C LYS A 395 -13.68 35.70 1.06
N ASN A 396 -13.77 37.01 1.17
CA ASN A 396 -12.78 37.90 0.59
C ASN A 396 -11.44 37.69 1.32
N ILE A 397 -10.32 37.82 0.62
CA ILE A 397 -8.98 37.63 1.21
C ILE A 397 -8.72 38.51 2.43
N LEU A 398 -9.29 39.72 2.46
CA LEU A 398 -9.20 40.64 3.59
C LEU A 398 -9.83 40.05 4.86
N ASP A 399 -10.82 39.15 4.73
CA ASP A 399 -11.45 38.49 5.87
C ASP A 399 -10.51 37.51 6.59
N TYR A 400 -9.37 37.14 6.02
CA TYR A 400 -8.45 36.15 6.59
C TYR A 400 -7.40 36.77 7.51
N TYR A 401 -7.20 38.09 7.45
CA TYR A 401 -6.03 38.73 8.04
C TYR A 401 -6.36 39.98 8.83
N HIS A 402 -5.64 40.18 9.93
CA HIS A 402 -5.54 41.47 10.60
C HIS A 402 -5.01 42.52 9.60
N PRO A 403 -5.53 43.77 9.61
CA PRO A 403 -5.16 44.79 8.62
C PRO A 403 -3.65 44.97 8.44
N ASP A 404 -2.89 45.06 9.52
CA ASP A 404 -1.44 45.27 9.42
C ASP A 404 -0.69 44.03 8.92
N THR A 405 -1.14 42.82 9.28
CA THR A 405 -0.59 41.59 8.69
C THR A 405 -0.88 41.53 7.19
N PHE A 406 -2.07 41.98 6.75
CA PHE A 406 -2.39 42.03 5.33
C PHE A 406 -1.52 43.03 4.56
N LYS A 407 -1.26 44.21 5.14
CA LYS A 407 -0.34 45.21 4.55
C LYS A 407 1.06 44.61 4.31
N GLU A 408 1.59 43.89 5.29
CA GLU A 408 2.87 43.19 5.16
C GLU A 408 2.85 42.12 4.06
N ILE A 409 1.78 41.31 4.00
CA ILE A 409 1.59 40.30 2.94
C ILE A 409 1.51 40.96 1.56
N PHE A 410 0.78 42.07 1.43
CA PHE A 410 0.63 42.79 0.17
C PHE A 410 1.97 43.36 -0.32
N ALA A 411 2.75 43.97 0.56
CA ALA A 411 4.09 44.46 0.23
C ALA A 411 5.04 43.32 -0.14
N ALA A 412 4.98 42.19 0.58
CA ALA A 412 5.76 41.00 0.24
C ALA A 412 5.36 40.39 -1.11
N ARG A 413 4.07 40.39 -1.45
CA ARG A 413 3.57 39.99 -2.77
C ARG A 413 4.20 40.87 -3.86
N LYS A 414 4.18 42.20 -3.67
CA LYS A 414 4.80 43.16 -4.61
C LYS A 414 6.30 42.88 -4.79
N PHE A 415 7.03 42.61 -3.71
CA PHE A 415 8.44 42.24 -3.78
C PHE A 415 8.69 41.06 -4.72
N PHE A 416 7.93 39.97 -4.60
CA PHE A 416 8.13 38.79 -5.44
C PHE A 416 7.61 38.94 -6.88
N ILE A 417 6.61 39.79 -7.11
CA ILE A 417 6.17 40.15 -8.46
C ILE A 417 7.28 40.93 -9.17
N GLU A 418 7.91 41.90 -8.49
CA GLU A 418 8.96 42.74 -9.09
C GLU A 418 10.30 42.01 -9.26
N LYS A 419 10.70 41.21 -8.27
CA LYS A 419 12.02 40.56 -8.25
C LYS A 419 12.02 39.17 -8.88
N GLY A 420 10.86 38.51 -8.98
CA GLY A 420 10.76 37.13 -9.41
C GLY A 420 11.46 36.13 -8.48
N ILE A 421 11.63 34.90 -8.96
CA ILE A 421 12.32 33.81 -8.26
C ILE A 421 13.49 33.37 -9.16
N ALA A 422 14.68 33.89 -8.88
CA ALA A 422 15.90 33.60 -9.63
C ALA A 422 16.80 32.55 -8.95
N SER A 423 16.74 32.45 -7.62
CA SER A 423 17.55 31.51 -6.84
C SER A 423 16.71 30.55 -5.98
N ALA A 424 17.31 29.41 -5.62
CA ALA A 424 16.69 28.46 -4.69
C ALA A 424 16.47 29.09 -3.30
N THR A 425 17.32 30.04 -2.91
CA THR A 425 17.16 30.87 -1.71
C THR A 425 15.84 31.65 -1.77
N GLN A 426 15.59 32.39 -2.85
CA GLN A 426 14.32 33.11 -3.05
C GLN A 426 13.13 32.16 -3.12
N ALA A 427 13.29 31.01 -3.79
CA ALA A 427 12.25 30.00 -3.90
C ALA A 427 11.87 29.41 -2.54
N THR A 428 12.85 29.23 -1.64
CA THR A 428 12.65 28.71 -0.28
C THR A 428 11.91 29.72 0.60
N ILE A 429 12.31 31.00 0.53
CA ILE A 429 11.65 32.11 1.23
C ILE A 429 10.21 32.24 0.75
N PHE A 430 10.00 32.29 -0.57
CA PHE A 430 8.68 32.35 -1.19
C PHE A 430 7.80 31.17 -0.73
N SER A 431 8.31 29.94 -0.82
CA SER A 431 7.59 28.74 -0.38
C SER A 431 7.27 28.74 1.12
N GLY A 432 8.16 29.29 1.94
CA GLY A 432 7.94 29.51 3.37
C GLY A 432 6.77 30.45 3.63
N ILE A 433 6.69 31.58 2.90
CA ILE A 433 5.56 32.52 2.98
C ILE A 433 4.27 31.83 2.57
N LEU A 434 4.24 31.15 1.41
CA LEU A 434 3.06 30.44 0.91
C LEU A 434 2.49 29.42 1.93
N HIS A 435 3.35 28.82 2.74
CA HIS A 435 2.94 27.90 3.80
C HIS A 435 2.23 28.60 4.95
N ILE A 436 2.75 29.75 5.39
CA ILE A 436 2.24 30.47 6.57
C ILE A 436 1.02 31.34 6.26
N LEU A 437 0.72 31.63 4.99
CA LEU A 437 -0.46 32.43 4.59
C LEU A 437 -1.76 31.91 5.21
N HIS A 438 -1.95 30.61 5.37
CA HIS A 438 -3.15 30.10 6.03
C HIS A 438 -2.95 28.73 6.68
N GLY A 439 -3.81 28.41 7.64
CA GLY A 439 -3.87 27.10 8.30
C GLY A 439 -4.54 27.16 9.67
N ASN A 440 -4.54 26.02 10.36
CA ASN A 440 -5.26 25.84 11.63
C ASN A 440 -4.34 25.75 12.86
N ARG A 441 -3.03 25.98 12.68
CA ARG A 441 -2.00 25.89 13.72
C ARG A 441 -1.34 27.26 13.95
N PRO A 442 -0.56 27.44 15.04
CA PRO A 442 0.05 28.73 15.37
C PRO A 442 0.96 29.33 14.30
N TYR A 443 1.48 28.51 13.37
CA TYR A 443 2.32 28.97 12.25
C TYR A 443 1.55 29.88 11.26
N ALA A 444 0.23 29.74 11.17
CA ALA A 444 -0.56 30.45 10.17
C ALA A 444 -0.73 31.93 10.55
N LEU A 445 -0.71 32.81 9.56
CA LEU A 445 -0.91 34.24 9.73
C LEU A 445 -2.36 34.55 10.11
N SER A 446 -2.51 35.41 11.10
CA SER A 446 -3.78 35.90 11.63
C SER A 446 -4.85 34.83 11.94
N ARG A 447 -5.97 34.79 11.20
CA ARG A 447 -7.14 33.94 11.50
C ARG A 447 -6.92 32.49 11.10
N ARG A 448 -7.66 31.57 11.73
CA ARG A 448 -7.52 30.13 11.48
C ARG A 448 -8.37 29.72 10.29
N SER A 449 -7.75 29.03 9.33
CA SER A 449 -8.43 28.40 8.20
C SER A 449 -7.97 26.93 8.10
N HIS A 450 -8.46 26.20 7.10
CA HIS A 450 -8.06 24.82 6.88
C HIS A 450 -6.59 24.75 6.35
N PRO A 451 -5.78 23.75 6.76
CA PRO A 451 -4.32 23.74 6.53
C PRO A 451 -3.89 23.50 5.09
N ILE A 452 -4.80 23.04 4.22
CA ILE A 452 -4.50 22.73 2.82
C ILE A 452 -5.24 23.70 1.90
N THR A 453 -6.56 23.71 2.00
CA THR A 453 -7.49 24.61 1.31
C THR A 453 -7.90 25.80 2.20
N PRO A 454 -7.90 27.06 1.72
CA PRO A 454 -8.35 28.19 2.51
C PRO A 454 -9.89 28.29 2.51
N PHE A 455 -10.52 27.57 3.44
CA PHE A 455 -11.95 27.72 3.77
C PHE A 455 -12.21 28.97 4.62
N ALA A 456 -13.49 29.34 4.76
CA ALA A 456 -13.90 30.51 5.55
C ALA A 456 -13.19 30.53 6.93
N PRO A 457 -12.49 31.64 7.26
CA PRO A 457 -11.65 31.71 8.44
C PRO A 457 -12.48 31.85 9.72
N LYS A 458 -11.91 31.39 10.84
CA LYS A 458 -12.50 31.45 12.19
C LYS A 458 -11.53 32.09 13.19
N GLY A 459 -12.09 32.65 14.26
CA GLY A 459 -11.34 33.34 15.31
C GLY A 459 -11.13 34.83 15.02
N GLU A 460 -10.45 35.48 15.94
CA GLU A 460 -10.19 36.93 15.95
C GLU A 460 -9.10 37.35 14.97
N TYR A 461 -9.14 38.62 14.58
CA TYR A 461 -8.12 39.27 13.76
C TYR A 461 -6.87 39.54 14.60
N ILE A 462 -6.07 38.50 14.82
CA ILE A 462 -4.83 38.61 15.59
C ILE A 462 -3.73 39.12 14.66
N TYR A 463 -3.05 40.20 15.05
CA TYR A 463 -1.82 40.65 14.37
C TYR A 463 -0.73 39.59 14.52
N LYS A 464 -0.13 39.19 13.40
CA LYS A 464 1.06 38.37 13.36
C LYS A 464 2.01 38.94 12.32
N ASN A 465 3.20 39.34 12.75
CA ASN A 465 4.24 39.84 11.87
C ASN A 465 4.69 38.75 10.88
N LEU A 466 4.71 39.09 9.59
CA LEU A 466 5.04 38.20 8.49
C LEU A 466 6.48 37.67 8.59
N ILE A 467 7.45 38.56 8.85
CA ILE A 467 8.87 38.22 8.88
C ILE A 467 9.17 37.28 10.04
N ASN A 468 8.68 37.58 11.25
CA ASN A 468 8.85 36.71 12.42
C ASN A 468 8.30 35.28 12.15
N LYS A 469 7.13 35.17 11.53
CA LYS A 469 6.53 33.87 11.20
C LYS A 469 7.27 33.13 10.09
N LEU A 470 7.84 33.87 9.14
CA LEU A 470 8.69 33.34 8.10
C LEU A 470 10.00 32.80 8.68
N GLU A 471 10.67 33.54 9.56
CA GLU A 471 11.89 33.09 10.23
C GLU A 471 11.64 31.83 11.08
N GLU A 472 10.56 31.78 11.85
CA GLU A 472 10.14 30.56 12.57
C GLU A 472 10.01 29.36 11.62
N LYS A 473 9.49 29.57 10.40
CA LYS A 473 9.34 28.52 9.40
C LYS A 473 10.68 28.11 8.81
N LEU A 474 11.52 29.07 8.42
CA LEU A 474 12.83 28.84 7.82
C LEU A 474 13.76 28.11 8.78
N ASN A 475 13.81 28.54 10.05
CA ASN A 475 14.62 27.90 11.10
C ASN A 475 14.30 26.41 11.28
N ARG A 476 13.04 25.99 11.07
CA ARG A 476 12.64 24.58 11.15
C ARG A 476 13.10 23.73 9.96
N VAL A 477 13.34 24.33 8.80
CA VAL A 477 13.69 23.60 7.56
C VAL A 477 15.16 23.73 7.18
N THR A 478 15.88 24.76 7.64
CA THR A 478 17.29 25.00 7.31
C THR A 478 18.20 23.81 7.62
N ASN A 479 18.01 23.12 8.75
CA ASN A 479 18.87 22.00 9.13
C ASN A 479 18.76 20.82 8.16
N GLU A 480 17.63 20.66 7.47
CA GLU A 480 17.41 19.58 6.52
C GLU A 480 18.27 19.73 5.26
N TYR A 481 18.59 20.97 4.88
CA TYR A 481 19.39 21.26 3.69
C TYR A 481 20.84 20.77 3.80
N LYS A 482 21.35 20.59 5.03
CA LYS A 482 22.71 20.08 5.28
C LYS A 482 22.91 18.64 4.79
N TYR A 483 21.82 17.88 4.67
CA TYR A 483 21.84 16.47 4.25
C TYR A 483 21.55 16.30 2.75
N LEU A 484 21.38 17.39 2.01
CA LEU A 484 21.09 17.33 0.58
C LEU A 484 22.37 17.34 -0.25
N ASN A 485 22.69 16.19 -0.82
CA ASN A 485 23.74 16.05 -1.82
C ASN A 485 23.20 16.40 -3.22
N ASN A 486 24.08 16.87 -4.11
CA ASN A 486 23.86 17.12 -5.55
C ASN A 486 22.65 18.01 -5.90
N ALA A 487 22.85 19.03 -6.73
CA ALA A 487 21.74 19.87 -7.19
C ALA A 487 20.86 19.12 -8.20
N GLY A 488 19.56 19.43 -8.20
CA GLY A 488 18.63 19.10 -9.28
C GLY A 488 18.22 20.35 -10.06
N TYR A 489 17.30 20.17 -11.00
CA TYR A 489 16.84 21.22 -11.90
C TYR A 489 15.33 21.43 -11.78
N ALA A 490 14.90 22.68 -11.72
CA ALA A 490 13.49 23.05 -11.70
C ALA A 490 13.19 24.01 -12.86
N PHE A 491 12.09 23.78 -13.56
CA PHE A 491 11.65 24.61 -14.68
C PHE A 491 10.24 25.14 -14.43
N TRP A 492 10.03 26.43 -14.71
CA TRP A 492 8.72 27.05 -14.64
C TRP A 492 8.11 27.11 -16.04
N GLY A 493 6.89 26.60 -16.21
CA GLY A 493 6.08 26.76 -17.43
C GLY A 493 5.41 25.47 -17.89
N SER A 494 4.81 25.54 -19.08
CA SER A 494 4.12 24.40 -19.69
C SER A 494 5.09 23.24 -19.94
N PHE A 495 4.63 22.01 -19.67
CA PHE A 495 5.39 20.80 -20.03
C PHE A 495 5.67 20.75 -21.55
N GLN A 496 4.82 21.40 -22.36
CA GLN A 496 4.95 21.46 -23.82
C GLN A 496 6.24 22.17 -24.29
N ASP A 497 6.82 23.02 -23.44
CA ASP A 497 8.06 23.75 -23.74
C ASP A 497 9.31 23.04 -23.19
N LEU A 498 9.19 21.85 -22.60
CA LEU A 498 10.34 21.16 -22.01
C LEU A 498 11.41 20.80 -23.05
N ASN A 499 11.04 20.57 -24.30
CA ASN A 499 11.97 20.35 -25.40
C ASN A 499 12.90 21.54 -25.69
N LYS A 500 12.53 22.76 -25.26
CA LYS A 500 13.37 23.96 -25.36
C LYS A 500 14.32 24.12 -24.17
N LYS A 501 14.04 23.44 -23.05
CA LYS A 501 14.71 23.61 -21.75
C LYS A 501 15.61 22.44 -21.39
N ILE A 502 15.28 21.25 -21.86
CA ILE A 502 15.99 20.00 -21.56
C ILE A 502 16.47 19.41 -22.88
N LYS A 503 17.74 18.99 -22.90
CA LYS A 503 18.37 18.38 -24.08
C LYS A 503 17.63 17.10 -24.49
N GLN A 504 17.50 16.88 -25.80
CA GLN A 504 16.99 15.63 -26.35
C GLN A 504 17.76 14.41 -25.81
N ASN A 505 17.07 13.28 -25.60
CA ASN A 505 17.67 12.01 -25.17
C ASN A 505 18.57 12.13 -23.92
N SER A 506 18.16 12.93 -22.93
CA SER A 506 18.97 13.18 -21.73
C SER A 506 18.36 12.61 -20.44
N ILE A 507 17.09 12.21 -20.46
CA ILE A 507 16.38 11.69 -19.29
C ILE A 507 16.35 10.16 -19.30
N ASP A 508 16.67 9.53 -18.16
CA ASP A 508 16.66 8.07 -18.00
C ASP A 508 15.25 7.55 -17.66
N SER A 509 14.52 8.29 -16.82
CA SER A 509 13.16 7.91 -16.42
C SER A 509 12.30 9.15 -16.20
N ILE A 510 11.07 9.11 -16.70
CA ILE A 510 10.02 10.06 -16.36
C ILE A 510 9.10 9.39 -15.35
N ILE A 511 9.02 9.94 -14.14
CA ILE A 511 8.09 9.46 -13.12
C ILE A 511 7.20 10.63 -12.76
N THR A 512 5.88 10.45 -12.83
CA THR A 512 4.94 11.56 -12.65
C THR A 512 3.61 11.10 -12.07
N SER A 513 2.89 12.04 -11.47
CA SER A 513 1.53 11.85 -10.97
C SER A 513 0.66 12.99 -11.52
N PRO A 514 0.22 12.92 -12.80
CA PRO A 514 -0.62 13.97 -13.37
C PRO A 514 -1.90 14.17 -12.55
N PRO A 515 -2.54 15.34 -12.66
CA PRO A 515 -3.80 15.60 -12.00
C PRO A 515 -4.84 14.52 -12.36
N PHE A 516 -5.51 13.94 -11.35
CA PHE A 516 -6.49 12.89 -11.61
C PHE A 516 -7.77 13.45 -12.23
N PHE A 517 -8.34 12.71 -13.18
CA PHE A 517 -9.53 13.10 -13.94
C PHE A 517 -10.68 13.51 -13.02
N ASP A 518 -11.14 14.75 -13.19
CA ASP A 518 -12.29 15.35 -12.50
C ASP A 518 -12.27 15.17 -10.97
N SER A 519 -11.08 15.37 -10.36
CA SER A 519 -10.86 15.16 -8.92
C SER A 519 -10.57 16.43 -8.13
N THR A 520 -9.71 17.32 -8.62
CA THR A 520 -9.21 18.46 -7.85
C THR A 520 -8.99 19.67 -8.75
N ARG A 521 -9.53 20.83 -8.36
CA ARG A 521 -9.21 22.12 -8.97
C ARG A 521 -8.05 22.76 -8.20
N PHE A 522 -6.82 22.60 -8.70
CA PHE A 522 -5.62 23.00 -7.96
C PHE A 522 -5.56 24.50 -7.67
N TYR A 523 -5.96 25.32 -8.65
CA TYR A 523 -6.02 26.78 -8.50
C TYR A 523 -7.00 27.22 -7.39
N MET A 524 -8.17 26.57 -7.30
CA MET A 524 -9.16 26.87 -6.23
C MET A 524 -8.64 26.42 -4.87
N SER A 525 -8.00 25.25 -4.82
CA SER A 525 -7.46 24.68 -3.58
C SER A 525 -6.32 25.51 -2.99
N ASN A 526 -5.68 26.34 -3.81
CA ASN A 526 -4.54 27.17 -3.45
C ASN A 526 -4.79 28.66 -3.70
N TRP A 527 -6.04 29.11 -3.76
CA TRP A 527 -6.37 30.45 -4.29
C TRP A 527 -5.64 31.62 -3.60
N ILE A 528 -5.50 31.61 -2.27
CA ILE A 528 -4.72 32.64 -1.54
C ILE A 528 -3.25 32.63 -1.97
N ARG A 529 -2.70 31.43 -2.16
CA ARG A 529 -1.30 31.24 -2.58
C ARG A 529 -1.09 31.64 -4.05
N MET A 530 -2.07 31.37 -4.92
CA MET A 530 -2.07 31.80 -6.31
C MET A 530 -2.14 33.32 -6.42
N TRP A 531 -2.98 33.96 -5.59
CA TRP A 531 -3.01 35.43 -5.50
C TRP A 531 -1.65 36.00 -5.08
N PHE A 532 -1.03 35.43 -4.05
CA PHE A 532 0.31 35.84 -3.63
C PHE A 532 1.35 35.62 -4.74
N ALA A 533 1.19 34.58 -5.55
CA ALA A 533 2.02 34.29 -6.72
C ALA A 533 1.74 35.18 -7.95
N GLY A 534 0.95 36.24 -7.79
CA GLY A 534 0.72 37.25 -8.83
C GLY A 534 -0.65 37.18 -9.50
N TRP A 535 -1.47 36.15 -9.25
CA TRP A 535 -2.79 36.07 -9.87
C TRP A 535 -3.72 37.16 -9.35
N ASP A 536 -4.55 37.69 -10.23
CA ASP A 536 -5.69 38.54 -9.91
C ASP A 536 -7.00 37.89 -10.39
N LYS A 537 -8.11 38.65 -10.29
CA LYS A 537 -9.46 38.20 -10.67
C LYS A 537 -9.56 37.79 -12.15
N GLU A 538 -8.83 38.46 -13.04
CA GLU A 538 -8.80 38.12 -14.47
C GLU A 538 -8.05 36.79 -14.67
N HIS A 539 -6.88 36.64 -14.06
CA HIS A 539 -6.10 35.39 -14.16
C HIS A 539 -6.89 34.17 -13.66
N PHE A 540 -7.63 34.29 -12.56
CA PHE A 540 -8.51 33.20 -12.08
C PHE A 540 -9.61 32.81 -13.08
N SER A 541 -9.97 33.72 -13.98
CA SER A 541 -10.98 33.52 -15.00
C SER A 541 -10.40 32.93 -16.29
N THR A 542 -9.21 33.38 -16.71
CA THR A 542 -8.61 33.06 -18.01
C THR A 542 -7.56 31.94 -17.94
N GLU A 543 -6.63 32.00 -16.99
CA GLU A 543 -5.43 31.14 -16.94
C GLU A 543 -5.74 29.70 -16.55
N LYS A 544 -6.87 29.45 -15.86
CA LYS A 544 -7.28 28.11 -15.42
C LYS A 544 -7.34 27.11 -16.59
N HIS A 545 -7.64 27.55 -17.81
CA HIS A 545 -7.78 26.68 -18.97
C HIS A 545 -6.46 26.08 -19.48
N GLN A 546 -5.31 26.64 -19.09
CA GLN A 546 -4.00 26.12 -19.44
C GLN A 546 -3.59 24.88 -18.63
N PHE A 547 -4.25 24.65 -17.50
CA PHE A 547 -3.95 23.54 -16.61
C PHE A 547 -4.48 22.20 -17.15
N MET A 548 -3.66 21.15 -17.02
CA MET A 548 -3.97 19.83 -17.56
C MET A 548 -5.24 19.22 -16.95
N GLU A 549 -5.59 19.51 -15.69
CA GLU A 549 -6.86 19.10 -15.09
C GLU A 549 -8.10 19.63 -15.81
N ASN A 550 -8.03 20.82 -16.42
CA ASN A 550 -9.16 21.39 -17.15
C ASN A 550 -9.18 20.92 -18.61
N GLN A 551 -8.01 20.65 -19.19
CA GLN A 551 -7.90 20.13 -20.56
C GLN A 551 -8.35 18.68 -20.66
N GLN A 552 -7.92 17.83 -19.70
CA GLN A 552 -8.23 16.40 -19.73
C GLN A 552 -9.73 16.09 -19.59
N VAL A 553 -10.51 16.99 -18.96
CA VAL A 553 -11.98 16.84 -18.83
C VAL A 553 -12.66 16.95 -20.20
N LYS A 554 -12.10 17.70 -21.14
CA LYS A 554 -12.62 17.81 -22.51
C LYS A 554 -12.20 16.61 -23.36
N SER A 555 -10.94 16.20 -23.28
CA SER A 555 -10.37 15.09 -24.04
C SER A 555 -9.04 14.64 -23.43
N PHE A 556 -8.76 13.33 -23.50
CA PHE A 556 -7.45 12.77 -23.15
C PHE A 556 -6.37 13.03 -24.22
N GLU A 557 -6.70 13.68 -25.34
CA GLU A 557 -5.77 14.01 -26.43
C GLU A 557 -4.58 14.86 -25.99
N ILE A 558 -4.69 15.63 -24.91
CA ILE A 558 -3.55 16.33 -24.31
C ILE A 558 -2.38 15.38 -23.97
N TYR A 559 -2.68 14.11 -23.68
CA TYR A 559 -1.66 13.10 -23.42
C TYR A 559 -0.87 12.70 -24.67
N ASP A 560 -1.41 12.91 -25.88
CA ASP A 560 -0.65 12.70 -27.13
C ASP A 560 0.55 13.63 -27.20
N ASN A 561 0.32 14.92 -26.99
CA ASN A 561 1.38 15.93 -26.93
C ASN A 561 2.32 15.69 -25.74
N PHE A 562 1.77 15.32 -24.57
CA PHE A 562 2.56 14.93 -23.41
C PHE A 562 3.54 13.80 -23.74
N PHE A 563 3.08 12.74 -24.39
CA PHE A 563 3.91 11.60 -24.77
C PHE A 563 4.91 11.92 -25.87
N ASN A 564 4.54 12.78 -26.82
CA ASN A 564 5.47 13.30 -27.84
C ASN A 564 6.66 14.04 -27.18
N ILE A 565 6.39 14.91 -26.22
CA ILE A 565 7.45 15.61 -25.46
C ILE A 565 8.27 14.61 -24.64
N CYS A 566 7.63 13.66 -23.95
CA CYS A 566 8.34 12.61 -23.22
C CYS A 566 9.28 11.80 -24.13
N LYS A 567 8.84 11.48 -25.35
CA LYS A 567 9.62 10.72 -26.34
C LYS A 567 10.86 11.48 -26.78
N PHE A 568 10.74 12.79 -26.98
CA PHE A 568 11.88 13.65 -27.32
C PHE A 568 12.94 13.69 -26.20
N LEU A 569 12.52 13.68 -24.94
CA LEU A 569 13.42 13.85 -23.79
C LEU A 569 14.09 12.54 -23.33
N LEU A 570 13.39 11.41 -23.47
CA LEU A 570 13.85 10.11 -22.97
C LEU A 570 14.98 9.54 -23.82
N LYS A 571 16.00 9.00 -23.15
CA LYS A 571 16.99 8.13 -23.78
C LYS A 571 16.33 6.89 -24.38
N ASN A 572 17.02 6.23 -25.31
CA ASN A 572 16.64 4.90 -25.79
C ASN A 572 16.58 3.94 -24.60
N HIS A 573 15.50 3.15 -24.50
CA HIS A 573 15.21 2.29 -23.34
C HIS A 573 15.03 3.07 -22.02
N GLY A 574 14.75 4.37 -22.09
CA GLY A 574 14.23 5.14 -20.97
C GLY A 574 12.82 4.71 -20.60
N THR A 575 12.36 5.07 -19.41
CA THR A 575 11.08 4.60 -18.86
C THR A 575 10.12 5.72 -18.56
N ILE A 576 8.82 5.42 -18.58
CA ILE A 576 7.78 6.28 -18.01
C ILE A 576 7.00 5.49 -16.98
N ILE A 577 6.82 6.07 -15.80
CA ILE A 577 5.99 5.53 -14.73
C ILE A 577 4.99 6.59 -14.30
N MET A 578 3.70 6.31 -14.48
CA MET A 578 2.63 7.25 -14.16
C MET A 578 1.79 6.72 -13.00
N HIS A 579 1.63 7.54 -11.97
CA HIS A 579 0.65 7.35 -10.90
C HIS A 579 -0.63 8.10 -11.29
N LEU A 580 -1.72 7.36 -11.47
CA LEU A 580 -2.97 7.80 -12.09
C LEU A 580 -4.16 7.55 -11.15
N GLY A 581 -5.30 8.18 -11.46
CA GLY A 581 -6.54 8.00 -10.71
C GLY A 581 -7.48 7.02 -11.39
N PHE A 582 -8.17 6.20 -10.59
CA PHE A 582 -9.31 5.41 -11.04
C PHE A 582 -10.57 5.81 -10.26
N SER A 583 -11.60 6.25 -10.96
CA SER A 583 -12.87 6.70 -10.39
C SER A 583 -14.06 6.03 -11.07
N LYS A 584 -15.28 6.30 -10.59
CA LYS A 584 -16.50 5.92 -11.34
C LYS A 584 -16.57 6.62 -12.71
N LYS A 585 -15.93 7.79 -12.84
CA LYS A 585 -16.02 8.65 -14.02
C LYS A 585 -14.98 8.31 -15.09
N ALA A 586 -13.81 7.85 -14.69
CA ALA A 586 -12.74 7.49 -15.62
C ALA A 586 -11.78 6.44 -15.06
N ASN A 587 -11.36 5.55 -15.96
CA ASN A 587 -10.18 4.70 -15.81
C ASN A 587 -9.04 5.36 -16.58
N MET A 588 -8.23 6.18 -15.90
CA MET A 588 -7.21 6.99 -16.58
C MET A 588 -6.18 6.15 -17.33
N ALA A 589 -5.75 5.02 -16.77
CA ALA A 589 -4.78 4.16 -17.44
C ALA A 589 -5.31 3.69 -18.80
N GLU A 590 -6.53 3.14 -18.85
CA GLU A 590 -7.15 2.70 -20.11
C GLU A 590 -7.40 3.84 -21.09
N SER A 591 -7.79 5.02 -20.60
CA SER A 591 -8.04 6.18 -21.46
C SER A 591 -6.78 6.77 -22.08
N ILE A 592 -5.63 6.64 -21.40
CA ILE A 592 -4.35 7.23 -21.82
C ILE A 592 -3.53 6.27 -22.69
N ILE A 593 -3.65 4.95 -22.49
CA ILE A 593 -2.91 3.93 -23.23
C ILE A 593 -2.94 4.11 -24.78
N PRO A 594 -4.09 4.39 -25.43
CA PRO A 594 -4.14 4.57 -26.88
C PRO A 594 -3.24 5.70 -27.41
N TYR A 595 -2.99 6.73 -26.60
CA TYR A 595 -2.07 7.82 -26.93
C TYR A 595 -0.62 7.44 -26.66
N ALA A 596 -0.38 6.69 -25.58
CA ALA A 596 0.96 6.23 -25.20
C ALA A 596 1.54 5.20 -26.17
N GLU A 597 0.73 4.26 -26.67
CA GLU A 597 1.16 3.18 -27.57
C GLU A 597 1.76 3.65 -28.90
N LYS A 598 1.44 4.89 -29.31
CA LYS A 598 2.04 5.53 -30.48
C LYS A 598 3.54 5.77 -30.32
N TYR A 599 4.01 5.94 -29.07
CA TYR A 599 5.37 6.35 -28.75
C TYR A 599 6.14 5.29 -27.93
N PHE A 600 5.43 4.51 -27.10
CA PHE A 600 6.02 3.69 -26.06
C PHE A 600 5.52 2.24 -26.08
N GLU A 601 6.37 1.33 -25.60
CA GLU A 601 5.96 -0.02 -25.23
C GLU A 601 5.28 0.03 -23.86
N ILE A 602 4.02 -0.41 -23.77
CA ILE A 602 3.33 -0.54 -22.49
C ILE A 602 3.78 -1.83 -21.83
N VAL A 603 4.39 -1.76 -20.64
CA VAL A 603 4.85 -2.95 -19.92
C VAL A 603 3.72 -3.55 -19.10
N GLY A 604 2.94 -2.71 -18.45
CA GLY A 604 1.79 -3.11 -17.66
C GLY A 604 1.19 -1.96 -16.89
N TYR A 605 0.03 -2.20 -16.30
CA TYR A 605 -0.55 -1.32 -15.29
C TYR A 605 -1.29 -2.13 -14.23
N PHE A 606 -1.55 -1.54 -13.08
CA PHE A 606 -2.37 -2.19 -12.04
C PHE A 606 -3.14 -1.16 -11.21
N ASN A 607 -4.19 -1.66 -10.55
CA ASN A 607 -5.03 -0.88 -9.65
C ASN A 607 -4.66 -1.20 -8.20
N GLU A 608 -4.36 -0.18 -7.42
CA GLU A 608 -4.13 -0.26 -5.99
C GLU A 608 -5.40 0.18 -5.24
N LYS A 609 -6.10 -0.76 -4.59
CA LYS A 609 -7.25 -0.42 -3.75
C LYS A 609 -6.78 0.47 -2.58
N VAL A 610 -7.36 1.67 -2.49
CA VAL A 610 -7.14 2.57 -1.37
C VAL A 610 -8.15 2.21 -0.30
N SER A 611 -7.76 1.35 0.65
CA SER A 611 -8.55 1.12 1.86
C SER A 611 -8.44 2.36 2.76
N ASN A 612 -9.57 3.04 2.94
CA ASN A 612 -9.76 4.29 3.69
C ASN A 612 -9.05 5.52 3.07
N ASN A 613 -9.77 6.27 2.21
CA ASN A 613 -9.39 7.66 1.93
C ASN A 613 -9.34 8.43 3.25
N GLU A 614 -8.15 8.86 3.65
CA GLU A 614 -7.97 9.74 4.82
C GLU A 614 -8.75 11.05 4.58
N THR A 615 -9.72 11.32 5.45
CA THR A 615 -10.44 12.58 5.47
C THR A 615 -9.52 13.64 6.06
N PHE A 616 -8.95 14.50 5.23
CA PHE A 616 -8.29 15.74 5.69
C PHE A 616 -9.28 16.73 6.33
N GLY A 617 -10.51 16.32 6.66
CA GLY A 617 -11.61 17.21 7.06
C GLY A 617 -12.25 17.94 5.88
N ILE A 618 -12.04 17.47 4.64
CA ILE A 618 -12.65 17.99 3.41
C ILE A 618 -13.86 17.11 3.08
N SER A 619 -15.04 17.71 2.87
CA SER A 619 -16.30 17.02 2.57
C SER A 619 -16.40 16.49 1.14
N ASP A 620 -15.58 17.01 0.22
CA ASP A 620 -15.54 16.60 -1.19
C ASP A 620 -14.17 15.96 -1.51
N GLN A 621 -14.09 14.64 -1.46
CA GLN A 621 -12.84 13.87 -1.58
C GLN A 621 -12.40 13.62 -3.04
N GLY A 622 -13.06 14.21 -4.03
CA GLY A 622 -12.89 13.77 -5.41
C GLY A 622 -13.40 12.33 -5.60
N THR A 623 -13.54 11.90 -6.84
CA THR A 623 -14.28 10.67 -7.18
C THR A 623 -13.44 9.38 -7.15
N VAL A 624 -12.18 9.47 -6.73
CA VAL A 624 -11.17 8.41 -6.90
C VAL A 624 -11.37 7.30 -5.88
N LYS A 625 -11.50 6.07 -6.39
CA LYS A 625 -11.76 4.82 -5.66
C LYS A 625 -10.50 3.98 -5.47
N SER A 626 -9.52 4.10 -6.37
CA SER A 626 -8.24 3.41 -6.32
C SER A 626 -7.17 4.21 -7.06
N HIS A 627 -5.91 4.04 -6.68
CA HIS A 627 -4.80 4.54 -7.48
C HIS A 627 -4.47 3.56 -8.59
N GLN A 628 -3.89 4.06 -9.68
CA GLN A 628 -3.42 3.30 -10.81
C GLN A 628 -1.93 3.56 -11.05
N TYR A 629 -1.20 2.54 -11.47
CA TYR A 629 0.20 2.66 -11.87
C TYR A 629 0.34 2.15 -13.29
N LEU A 630 0.88 2.97 -14.21
CA LEU A 630 1.13 2.62 -15.62
C LEU A 630 2.65 2.67 -15.89
N PHE A 631 3.19 1.61 -16.47
CA PHE A 631 4.61 1.41 -16.73
C PHE A 631 4.88 1.27 -18.23
N MET A 632 5.82 2.05 -18.75
CA MET A 632 6.09 2.15 -20.19
C MET A 632 7.58 2.31 -20.49
N ILE A 633 8.00 1.89 -21.68
CA ILE A 633 9.39 1.95 -22.13
C ILE A 633 9.48 2.68 -23.48
N ASN A 634 10.50 3.53 -23.60
CA ASN A 634 10.90 4.16 -24.85
C ASN A 634 11.53 3.14 -25.79
N ARG A 635 10.80 2.80 -26.86
CA ARG A 635 11.32 1.96 -27.95
C ARG A 635 12.47 2.70 -28.64
N SER A 636 13.52 1.95 -29.00
CA SER A 636 14.69 2.44 -29.74
C SER A 636 14.30 3.14 -31.03
#